data_AF-A0A853SZ39-F1
#
_entry.id   AF-A0A853SZ39-F1
#
_cell.length_a   1.000
_cell.length_b   1.000
_cell.length_c   1.000
_cell.angle_alpha   90.00
_cell.angle_beta   90.00
_cell.angle_gamma   90.00
#
_symmetry.space_group_name_H-M   'P 1'
#
loop_
_entity.id
_entity.type
_entity.pdbx_description
1 polymer ?
#
loop_
_entity_poly.entity_id
_entity_poly.type
_entity_poly.pdbx_seq_one_letter_code
_entity_poly.pdbx_strand_id
1 'polypeptide(L)'
;MKKLWAVAFGAITVFSLAYAGGSSDWGEYKQFKGAYLIYSNTLGEQQPPTPHDSKISFMVTGAVARDMFDSMAPDSKERCSLEKGYRQRDKENVSCLRDHDGYRCHFGFNLRSGKSIAGSIC
;
A
#
# COMPACT_ATOMS: atom_id res chain seq x y z
N MET A 1 -31.66 -14.55 -71.96
CA MET A 1 -33.03 -14.66 -71.42
C MET A 1 -33.03 -15.66 -70.27
N LYS A 2 -33.70 -15.33 -69.16
CA LYS A 2 -33.90 -16.13 -67.92
C LYS A 2 -32.66 -16.13 -67.01
N LYS A 3 -32.56 -15.18 -66.08
CA LYS A 3 -33.15 -15.13 -64.72
C LYS A 3 -32.61 -16.27 -63.82
N LEU A 4 -32.44 -15.91 -62.55
CA LEU A 4 -32.03 -16.70 -61.39
C LEU A 4 -30.51 -16.85 -61.21
N TRP A 5 -29.87 -16.52 -60.09
CA TRP A 5 -30.22 -15.95 -58.78
C TRP A 5 -28.88 -15.40 -58.27
N ALA A 6 -28.73 -14.13 -57.91
CA ALA A 6 -28.93 -13.62 -56.55
C ALA A 6 -28.36 -14.53 -55.45
N VAL A 7 -27.62 -13.91 -54.53
CA VAL A 7 -27.11 -14.46 -53.25
C VAL A 7 -25.72 -15.09 -53.33
N ALA A 8 -24.68 -14.25 -53.34
CA ALA A 8 -23.37 -14.61 -52.80
C ALA A 8 -22.56 -13.34 -52.45
N PHE A 9 -23.16 -12.40 -51.73
CA PHE A 9 -22.43 -11.28 -51.09
C PHE A 9 -23.03 -11.10 -49.71
N GLY A 10 -22.58 -11.92 -48.76
CA GLY A 10 -23.16 -11.90 -47.43
C GLY A 10 -22.53 -12.93 -46.52
N ALA A 11 -21.24 -12.77 -46.23
CA ALA A 11 -20.66 -13.15 -44.94
C ALA A 11 -19.17 -12.82 -44.95
N ILE A 12 -18.63 -12.55 -43.76
CA ILE A 12 -17.23 -12.27 -43.41
C ILE A 12 -16.92 -10.76 -43.30
N THR A 13 -17.65 -10.08 -42.42
CA THR A 13 -17.17 -8.88 -41.73
C THR A 13 -17.62 -8.89 -40.28
N VAL A 14 -17.28 -9.91 -39.48
CA VAL A 14 -17.32 -9.77 -38.01
C VAL A 14 -16.32 -10.73 -37.36
N PHE A 15 -15.06 -10.31 -37.22
CA PHE A 15 -14.18 -10.82 -36.16
C PHE A 15 -13.38 -9.65 -35.59
N SER A 16 -14.09 -8.63 -35.12
CA SER A 16 -13.57 -7.73 -34.09
C SER A 16 -14.03 -8.28 -32.75
N LEU A 17 -13.45 -9.42 -32.32
CA LEU A 17 -13.58 -9.83 -30.92
C LEU A 17 -12.72 -8.86 -30.11
N ALA A 18 -13.44 -7.98 -29.43
CA ALA A 18 -12.94 -7.04 -28.45
C ALA A 18 -11.92 -7.70 -27.52
N TYR A 19 -10.71 -7.14 -27.47
CA TYR A 19 -10.00 -7.12 -26.19
C TYR A 19 -10.76 -6.13 -25.30
N ALA A 20 -11.80 -6.64 -24.64
CA ALA A 20 -12.21 -6.07 -23.37
C ALA A 20 -10.97 -6.15 -22.48
N GLY A 21 -10.25 -5.04 -22.33
CA GLY A 21 -9.26 -4.89 -21.29
C GLY A 21 -9.96 -5.26 -19.99
N GLY A 22 -9.58 -6.40 -19.40
CA GLY A 22 -10.19 -6.87 -18.17
C GLY A 22 -10.08 -5.76 -17.15
N SER A 23 -11.23 -5.17 -16.79
CA SER A 23 -11.35 -4.35 -15.59
C SER A 23 -11.15 -5.30 -14.42
N SER A 24 -9.90 -5.42 -14.05
CA SER A 24 -9.47 -6.19 -12.92
C SER A 24 -9.80 -5.31 -11.71
N ASP A 25 -10.84 -5.64 -10.94
CA ASP A 25 -11.28 -4.91 -9.72
C ASP A 25 -10.21 -4.84 -8.60
N TRP A 26 -9.00 -5.31 -8.89
CA TRP A 26 -7.83 -5.30 -8.05
C TRP A 26 -6.81 -4.28 -8.55
N GLY A 27 -6.27 -3.47 -7.63
CA GLY A 27 -5.14 -2.58 -7.91
C GLY A 27 -5.48 -1.09 -8.01
N GLU A 28 -6.69 -0.66 -7.65
CA GLU A 28 -7.01 0.77 -7.59
C GLU A 28 -6.43 1.43 -6.33
N TYR A 29 -5.86 2.61 -6.50
CA TYR A 29 -5.42 3.45 -5.38
C TYR A 29 -6.62 3.98 -4.60
N LYS A 30 -6.63 3.72 -3.29
CA LYS A 30 -7.64 4.24 -2.37
C LYS A 30 -7.05 5.37 -1.55
N GLN A 31 -7.84 6.43 -1.34
CA GLN A 31 -7.48 7.46 -0.38
C GLN A 31 -7.46 6.86 1.04
N PHE A 32 -6.49 7.28 1.84
CA PHE A 32 -6.37 6.89 3.23
C PHE A 32 -6.03 8.10 4.11
N LYS A 33 -6.19 7.93 5.42
CA LYS A 33 -5.80 8.93 6.42
C LYS A 33 -4.43 8.59 7.00
N GLY A 34 -3.60 9.60 7.18
CA GLY A 34 -2.29 9.42 7.78
C GLY A 34 -1.54 10.73 7.92
N ALA A 35 -0.33 10.64 8.45
CA ALA A 35 0.66 11.70 8.49
C ALA A 35 1.98 11.16 7.93
N TYR A 36 2.88 12.07 7.58
CA TYR A 36 4.25 11.72 7.24
C TYR A 36 5.20 12.73 7.84
N LEU A 37 6.46 12.33 8.00
CA LEU A 37 7.55 13.19 8.45
C LEU A 37 8.76 12.96 7.55
N ILE A 38 9.32 14.05 7.02
CA ILE A 38 10.60 14.02 6.29
C ILE A 38 11.69 14.54 7.23
N TYR A 39 12.75 13.76 7.40
CA TYR A 39 13.80 14.01 8.39
C TYR A 39 15.18 13.55 7.91
N SER A 40 16.22 14.03 8.58
CA SER A 40 17.58 13.48 8.53
C SER A 40 17.95 12.80 9.86
N ASN A 41 19.08 12.10 9.90
CA ASN A 41 19.54 11.28 11.02
C ASN A 41 18.60 10.09 11.34
N THR A 42 18.57 9.61 12.59
CA THR A 42 17.78 8.45 13.04
C THR A 42 16.38 8.86 13.51
N LEU A 43 15.49 7.88 13.72
CA LEU A 43 14.13 8.15 14.23
C LEU A 43 14.11 8.74 15.64
N GLY A 44 15.12 8.46 16.48
CA GLY A 44 15.24 9.02 17.84
C GLY A 44 15.93 10.38 17.89
N GLU A 45 16.61 10.77 16.82
CA GLU A 45 17.43 11.99 16.75
C GLU A 45 17.09 12.82 15.50
N GLN A 46 15.81 12.89 15.18
CA GLN A 46 15.32 13.52 13.96
C GLN A 46 15.78 14.98 13.85
N GLN A 47 16.23 15.35 12.67
CA GLN A 47 16.65 16.71 12.32
C GLN A 47 15.99 17.15 11.01
N PRO A 48 16.02 18.46 10.68
CA PRO A 48 15.60 18.93 9.36
C PRO A 48 16.30 18.16 8.23
N PRO A 49 15.59 17.78 7.15
CA PRO A 49 16.20 17.04 6.05
C PRO A 49 17.28 17.87 5.35
N THR A 50 18.31 17.19 4.85
CA THR A 50 19.41 17.82 4.11
C THR A 50 19.46 17.28 2.68
N PRO A 51 20.21 17.91 1.77
CA PRO A 51 20.42 17.36 0.44
C PRO A 51 20.99 15.94 0.49
N HIS A 52 21.93 15.64 1.40
CA HIS A 52 22.63 14.37 1.44
C HIS A 52 21.96 13.30 2.32
N ASP A 53 21.05 13.73 3.21
CA ASP A 53 20.28 12.84 4.07
C ASP A 53 18.83 13.29 4.17
N SER A 54 17.95 12.52 3.54
CA SER A 54 16.52 12.73 3.56
C SER A 54 15.81 11.38 3.62
N LYS A 55 15.01 11.19 4.65
CA LYS A 55 14.22 10.01 4.93
C LYS A 55 12.78 10.43 5.13
N ILE A 56 11.85 9.56 4.75
CA ILE A 56 10.43 9.76 5.03
C ILE A 56 9.93 8.62 5.92
N SER A 57 9.15 8.98 6.94
CA SER A 57 8.32 8.05 7.70
C SER A 57 6.85 8.36 7.45
N PHE A 58 6.05 7.34 7.26
CA PHE A 58 4.60 7.40 7.18
C PHE A 58 3.99 6.83 8.46
N MET A 59 2.94 7.49 8.95
CA MET A 59 2.00 6.96 9.94
C MET A 59 0.64 6.86 9.27
N VAL A 60 0.18 5.63 9.00
CA VAL A 60 -1.14 5.39 8.43
C VAL A 60 -2.13 4.97 9.52
N THR A 61 -3.36 5.43 9.41
CA THR A 61 -4.42 5.18 10.40
C THR A 61 -5.73 4.76 9.74
N GLY A 62 -6.72 4.37 10.55
CA GLY A 62 -8.05 4.02 10.06
C GLY A 62 -8.12 2.64 9.41
N ALA A 63 -8.99 2.49 8.40
CA ALA A 63 -9.30 1.19 7.81
C ALA A 63 -8.06 0.49 7.22
N VAL A 64 -7.22 1.21 6.48
CA VAL A 64 -6.00 0.62 5.90
C VAL A 64 -5.03 0.12 6.98
N ALA A 65 -4.88 0.83 8.10
CA ALA A 65 -4.00 0.40 9.19
C ALA A 65 -4.52 -0.86 9.87
N ARG A 66 -5.84 -1.00 10.04
CA ARG A 66 -6.46 -2.24 10.52
C ARG A 66 -6.22 -3.39 9.55
N ASP A 67 -6.49 -3.17 8.26
CA ASP A 67 -6.37 -4.22 7.25
C ASP A 67 -4.90 -4.69 7.11
N MET A 68 -3.94 -3.76 7.20
CA MET A 68 -2.51 -4.06 7.32
C MET A 68 -2.18 -4.84 8.59
N PHE A 69 -2.58 -4.34 9.77
CA PHE A 69 -2.34 -4.99 11.05
C PHE A 69 -2.84 -6.42 11.04
N ASP A 70 -4.09 -6.64 10.62
CA ASP A 70 -4.74 -7.96 10.60
C ASP A 70 -4.01 -8.93 9.67
N SER A 71 -3.50 -8.45 8.53
CA SER A 71 -2.73 -9.23 7.56
C SER A 71 -1.31 -9.60 8.05
N MET A 72 -0.78 -8.93 9.07
CA MET A 72 0.58 -9.12 9.58
C MET A 72 0.72 -10.13 10.73
N ALA A 73 -0.34 -10.91 11.04
CA ALA A 73 -0.31 -11.89 12.11
C ALA A 73 0.90 -12.85 12.02
N PRO A 74 1.41 -13.40 13.16
CA PRO A 74 0.99 -13.17 14.54
C PRO A 74 1.60 -11.90 15.16
N ASP A 75 1.23 -11.61 16.41
CA ASP A 75 1.79 -10.51 17.21
C ASP A 75 3.30 -10.70 17.45
N SER A 76 4.02 -9.58 17.50
CA SER A 76 5.43 -9.54 17.86
C SER A 76 5.64 -10.05 19.29
N LYS A 77 6.76 -10.75 19.48
CA LYS A 77 7.21 -11.17 20.82
C LYS A 77 7.68 -9.97 21.66
N GLU A 78 8.31 -9.02 20.99
CA GLU A 78 8.77 -7.75 21.57
C GLU A 78 7.74 -6.67 21.28
N ARG A 79 7.39 -5.87 22.29
CA ARG A 79 6.32 -4.86 22.22
C ARG A 79 6.76 -3.60 22.96
N CYS A 80 6.44 -2.43 22.40
CA CYS A 80 6.74 -1.14 23.04
C CYS A 80 5.94 -0.92 24.33
N SER A 81 4.82 -1.65 24.52
CA SER A 81 3.94 -1.49 25.68
C SER A 81 3.41 -2.82 26.20
N LEU A 82 3.21 -2.87 27.53
CA LEU A 82 2.59 -3.97 28.27
C LEU A 82 1.13 -3.67 28.65
N GLU A 83 0.59 -2.53 28.25
CA GLU A 83 -0.79 -2.16 28.56
C GLU A 83 -1.79 -3.21 28.06
N LYS A 84 -2.85 -3.42 28.85
CA LYS A 84 -3.89 -4.39 28.52
C LYS A 84 -4.55 -4.01 27.20
N GLY A 85 -4.50 -4.93 26.24
CA GLY A 85 -5.10 -4.73 24.91
C GLY A 85 -4.15 -4.14 23.88
N TYR A 86 -2.95 -3.68 24.29
CA TYR A 86 -1.89 -3.32 23.36
C TYR A 86 -1.44 -4.55 22.59
N ARG A 87 -1.42 -4.44 21.26
CA ARG A 87 -0.86 -5.44 20.36
C ARG A 87 0.05 -4.74 19.38
N GLN A 88 1.13 -5.41 19.02
CA GLN A 88 2.09 -4.91 18.04
C GLN A 88 2.46 -6.07 17.12
N ARG A 89 2.67 -5.74 15.86
CA ARG A 89 3.03 -6.66 14.77
C ARG A 89 4.07 -5.97 13.92
N ASP A 90 5.25 -6.58 13.87
CA ASP A 90 6.38 -6.06 13.10
C ASP A 90 6.78 -7.07 12.03
N LYS A 91 7.00 -6.55 10.82
CA LYS A 91 7.57 -7.29 9.70
C LYS A 91 8.59 -6.39 9.02
N GLU A 92 9.87 -6.75 9.17
CA GLU A 92 10.98 -5.93 8.66
C GLU A 92 10.84 -4.47 9.12
N ASN A 93 10.63 -3.56 8.17
CA ASN A 93 10.54 -2.12 8.39
C ASN A 93 9.10 -1.59 8.60
N VAL A 94 8.11 -2.49 8.64
CA VAL A 94 6.70 -2.14 8.90
C VAL A 94 6.35 -2.53 10.32
N SER A 95 5.92 -1.56 11.12
CA SER A 95 5.43 -1.75 12.48
C SER A 95 3.97 -1.33 12.56
N CYS A 96 3.09 -2.23 12.96
CA CYS A 96 1.68 -1.94 13.19
C CYS A 96 1.31 -2.21 14.63
N LEU A 97 0.54 -1.31 15.24
CA LEU A 97 0.04 -1.46 16.60
C LEU A 97 -1.47 -1.25 16.66
N ARG A 98 -2.06 -1.83 17.70
CA ARG A 98 -3.44 -1.63 18.11
C ARG A 98 -3.49 -1.37 19.60
N ASP A 99 -4.05 -0.24 19.99
CA ASP A 99 -4.31 0.15 21.37
C ASP A 99 -5.74 0.72 21.52
N HIS A 100 -5.99 1.51 22.56
CA HIS A 100 -7.29 2.11 22.82
C HIS A 100 -7.68 3.20 21.80
N ASP A 101 -6.70 3.85 21.15
CA ASP A 101 -6.91 4.87 20.12
C ASP A 101 -7.14 4.26 18.72
N GLY A 102 -6.91 2.95 18.58
CA GLY A 102 -7.19 2.18 17.39
C GLY A 102 -5.93 1.63 16.73
N TYR A 103 -5.96 1.53 15.39
CA TYR A 103 -4.88 0.93 14.59
C TYR A 103 -3.99 2.00 13.97
N ARG A 104 -2.67 1.80 14.10
CA ARG A 104 -1.64 2.65 13.49
C ARG A 104 -0.54 1.78 12.89
N CYS A 105 -0.08 2.12 11.70
CA CYS A 105 1.08 1.48 11.09
C CYS A 105 2.12 2.50 10.66
N HIS A 106 3.38 2.15 10.84
CA HIS A 106 4.55 2.96 10.58
C HIS A 106 5.51 2.23 9.64
N PHE A 107 5.99 2.94 8.63
CA PHE A 107 7.04 2.48 7.71
C PHE A 107 7.69 3.67 7.03
N GLY A 108 8.88 3.48 6.47
CA GLY A 108 9.61 4.58 5.85
C GLY A 108 10.54 4.17 4.73
N PHE A 109 11.12 5.18 4.10
CA PHE A 109 12.12 5.03 3.05
C PHE A 109 13.22 6.06 3.19
N ASN A 110 14.45 5.66 2.91
CA ASN A 110 15.51 6.61 2.59
C ASN A 110 15.24 7.15 1.18
N LEU A 111 15.02 8.47 1.06
CA LEU A 111 14.59 9.08 -0.21
C LEU A 111 15.73 9.18 -1.24
N ARG A 112 16.99 9.03 -0.82
CA ARG A 112 18.14 9.04 -1.73
C ARG A 112 18.44 7.66 -2.31
N SER A 113 18.36 6.61 -1.51
CA SER A 113 18.66 5.24 -1.95
C SER A 113 17.42 4.44 -2.33
N GLY A 114 16.21 4.89 -1.97
CA GLY A 114 14.98 4.12 -2.10
C GLY A 114 14.86 2.94 -1.13
N LYS A 115 15.85 2.73 -0.25
CA LYS A 115 15.85 1.60 0.69
C LYS A 115 14.73 1.77 1.71
N SER A 116 13.96 0.70 1.93
CA SER A 116 12.99 0.64 3.04
C SER A 116 13.72 0.72 4.38
N ILE A 117 13.14 1.48 5.31
CA ILE A 117 13.64 1.70 6.67
C ILE A 117 12.45 1.70 7.64
N ALA A 118 12.71 1.43 8.92
CA ALA A 118 11.69 1.54 9.96
C ALA A 118 11.03 2.94 9.95
N GLY A 119 9.72 3.00 10.20
CA GLY A 119 8.97 4.26 10.31
C GLY A 119 8.79 4.76 11.75
N SER A 120 9.05 3.92 12.74
CA SER A 120 8.91 4.23 14.17
C SER A 120 9.94 3.45 14.99
N ILE A 121 10.18 3.93 16.20
CA ILE A 121 10.91 3.22 17.25
C ILE A 121 10.05 3.18 18.51
N CYS A 122 10.28 2.16 19.35
CA CYS A 122 10.07 2.30 20.79
C CYS A 122 11.26 3.12 21.35
#